data_AF-A0A533W7N0-F1
#
_entry.id   AF-A0A533W7N0-F1
#
_cell.length_a   1.000
_cell.length_b   1.000
_cell.length_c   1.000
_cell.angle_alpha   90.00
_cell.angle_beta   90.00
_cell.angle_gamma   90.00
#
_symmetry.space_group_name_H-M   'P 1'
#
loop_
_entity.id
_entity.type
_entity.pdbx_description
1 polymer ?
#
loop_
_entity_poly.entity_id
_entity_poly.type
_entity_poly.pdbx_seq_one_letter_code
_entity_poly.pdbx_strand_id
1 'polypeptide(L)'
;MEGVTPVGSEGNKAGESPPSDTSGRTGTEEERKVREAGQMRPGGQVVVFPSKTAGSSSSSSSYVPPPPPTPQQITAGRRRFVKLLVGVGALLSLAPYVPWGTFLSNSVSAGKGYVRQQATVNKDTFVKFELIRLPTELGGDAKDATAFVAFSKVCVHLWCSPNYNPDQPTNPNENGYKPNQSKHEQYECPCHGSIYKVPQGLAIDGPASFQAPPTNAIPMLTLSTDSNGFLMVEKPVWDVNHNGVLGYGRYVQQ
;
A
#
# COMPACT_ATOMS: atom_id res chain seq x y z
N MET A 1 13.00 41.21 50.48
CA MET A 1 13.88 42.39 50.64
C MET A 1 15.27 41.78 50.66
N GLU A 2 16.18 41.94 49.72
CA GLU A 2 16.52 42.95 48.70
C GLU A 2 17.07 42.15 47.48
N GLY A 3 17.19 42.61 46.24
CA GLY A 3 16.99 43.89 45.58
C GLY A 3 17.17 43.62 44.06
N VAL A 4 16.33 44.27 43.28
CA VAL A 4 16.30 44.27 41.81
C VAL A 4 17.09 45.49 41.33
N THR A 5 17.90 45.37 40.27
CA THR A 5 18.10 46.44 39.26
C THR A 5 18.71 45.91 37.95
N PRO A 6 18.52 46.63 36.82
CA PRO A 6 18.31 46.04 35.49
C PRO A 6 19.24 46.62 34.39
N VAL A 7 18.85 46.36 33.13
CA VAL A 7 19.05 47.16 31.89
C VAL A 7 20.13 46.69 30.91
N GLY A 8 19.71 46.51 29.66
CA GLY A 8 20.56 46.48 28.47
C GLY A 8 19.84 46.05 27.19
N SER A 9 18.95 46.91 26.65
CA SER A 9 18.55 46.93 25.22
C SER A 9 19.78 47.23 24.36
N GLU A 10 19.95 46.72 23.14
CA GLU A 10 19.47 47.19 21.82
C GLU A 10 20.08 46.17 20.80
N GLY A 11 19.61 45.92 19.58
CA GLY A 11 18.71 46.64 18.70
C GLY A 11 18.39 45.80 17.46
N ASN A 12 17.32 46.20 16.78
CA ASN A 12 16.88 45.68 15.49
C ASN A 12 17.90 45.96 14.39
N LYS A 13 18.14 44.98 13.51
CA LYS A 13 18.45 45.23 12.10
C LYS A 13 17.66 44.28 11.21
N ALA A 14 16.84 44.89 10.37
CA ALA A 14 16.19 44.29 9.22
C ALA A 14 17.14 44.30 8.01
N GLY A 15 16.88 43.39 7.06
CA GLY A 15 17.31 43.49 5.66
C GLY A 15 18.35 42.47 5.25
N GLU A 16 17.92 41.41 4.53
CA GLU A 16 18.14 41.25 3.08
C GLU A 16 17.77 39.83 2.65
N SER A 17 16.84 39.72 1.70
CA SER A 17 16.46 38.47 1.04
C SER A 17 17.46 38.15 -0.07
N PRO A 18 17.93 36.90 -0.22
CA PRO A 18 18.68 36.48 -1.41
C PRO A 18 17.72 36.14 -2.58
N PRO A 19 18.18 36.33 -3.83
CA PRO A 19 17.36 36.18 -5.03
C PRO A 19 17.08 34.71 -5.36
N SER A 20 15.87 34.47 -5.87
CA SER A 20 15.43 33.22 -6.46
C SER A 20 15.88 33.13 -7.93
N ASP A 21 16.88 32.29 -8.21
CA ASP A 21 17.27 31.97 -9.59
C ASP A 21 16.39 30.85 -10.16
N THR A 22 15.54 31.24 -11.10
CA THR A 22 14.84 30.36 -12.02
C THR A 22 15.59 30.30 -13.35
N SER A 23 16.18 29.15 -13.67
CA SER A 23 16.48 28.72 -15.04
C SER A 23 15.96 27.27 -15.16
N GLY A 24 15.11 26.88 -16.10
CA GLY A 24 15.02 27.30 -17.49
C GLY A 24 15.65 26.22 -18.36
N ARG A 25 15.03 25.04 -18.46
CA ARG A 25 15.44 23.97 -19.39
C ARG A 25 14.29 23.62 -20.32
N THR A 26 14.27 24.30 -21.46
CA THR A 26 13.46 24.00 -22.63
C THR A 26 14.14 22.92 -23.44
N GLY A 27 13.47 21.79 -23.65
CA GLY A 27 13.81 20.78 -24.65
C GLY A 27 12.67 20.71 -25.66
N THR A 28 12.96 21.00 -26.92
CA THR A 28 12.01 21.17 -28.02
C THR A 28 11.60 19.82 -28.64
N GLU A 29 10.35 19.75 -29.10
CA GLU A 29 9.61 18.59 -29.65
C GLU A 29 10.12 18.03 -31.01
N GLU A 30 11.30 18.42 -31.48
CA GLU A 30 11.74 18.12 -32.85
C GLU A 30 12.59 16.86 -33.01
N GLU A 31 12.92 16.16 -31.92
CA GLU A 31 13.86 15.02 -31.95
C GLU A 31 13.20 13.63 -31.92
N ARG A 32 11.88 13.53 -32.09
CA ARG A 32 11.15 12.22 -32.05
C ARG A 32 10.53 11.77 -33.37
N LYS A 33 10.81 12.43 -34.50
CA LYS A 33 10.16 12.13 -35.80
C LYS A 33 11.05 11.50 -36.88
N VAL A 34 12.22 10.96 -36.53
CA VAL A 34 13.09 10.25 -37.49
C VAL A 34 13.59 8.93 -36.91
N ARG A 35 12.70 7.94 -36.88
CA ARG A 35 12.96 6.49 -36.93
C ARG A 35 11.70 5.86 -37.57
N GLU A 36 11.53 5.99 -38.89
CA GLU A 36 12.01 5.00 -39.87
C GLU A 36 11.40 3.62 -39.53
N ALA A 37 10.21 3.25 -40.04
CA ALA A 37 9.85 2.97 -41.42
C ALA A 37 10.80 1.96 -42.09
N GLY A 38 10.45 0.68 -42.05
CA GLY A 38 11.00 -0.31 -42.97
C GLY A 38 11.03 -1.74 -42.43
N GLN A 39 10.06 -2.57 -42.78
CA GLN A 39 10.32 -3.94 -43.26
C GLN A 39 9.05 -4.59 -43.84
N MET A 40 8.98 -4.73 -45.16
CA MET A 40 8.14 -5.70 -45.86
C MET A 40 8.91 -7.00 -46.08
N ARG A 41 8.20 -8.15 -46.13
CA ARG A 41 8.70 -9.42 -46.68
C ARG A 41 7.60 -10.13 -47.50
N PRO A 42 7.91 -10.66 -48.71
CA PRO A 42 6.98 -11.43 -49.54
C PRO A 42 7.28 -12.95 -49.50
N GLY A 43 6.29 -13.76 -49.89
CA GLY A 43 6.39 -15.22 -50.14
C GLY A 43 5.16 -15.93 -49.57
N GLY A 44 4.26 -16.59 -50.31
CA GLY A 44 4.37 -17.21 -51.62
C GLY A 44 4.55 -18.72 -51.47
N GLN A 45 3.46 -19.47 -51.27
CA GLN A 45 3.47 -20.92 -51.41
C GLN A 45 2.13 -21.42 -51.99
N VAL A 46 2.25 -22.01 -53.17
CA VAL A 46 1.20 -22.74 -53.90
C VAL A 46 1.39 -24.22 -53.58
N VAL A 47 0.32 -24.91 -53.17
CA VAL A 47 0.32 -26.36 -52.96
C VAL A 47 -0.64 -27.00 -53.96
N VAL A 48 -0.07 -27.79 -54.86
CA VAL A 48 -0.75 -28.66 -55.83
C VAL A 48 -1.09 -29.98 -55.14
N PHE A 49 -2.30 -30.51 -55.37
CA PHE A 49 -2.69 -31.87 -54.98
C PHE A 49 -3.00 -32.72 -56.21
N PRO A 50 -2.69 -34.04 -56.16
CA PRO A 50 -2.72 -34.93 -57.31
C PRO A 50 -4.13 -35.41 -57.66
N SER A 51 -4.36 -35.57 -58.96
CA SER A 51 -5.50 -36.25 -59.58
C SER A 51 -5.41 -37.76 -59.36
N LYS A 52 -6.51 -38.36 -58.88
CA LYS A 52 -6.68 -39.83 -58.82
C LYS A 52 -7.90 -40.23 -59.63
N THR A 53 -7.65 -41.05 -60.65
CA THR A 53 -8.63 -41.70 -61.52
C THR A 53 -8.98 -43.07 -60.96
N ALA A 54 -10.27 -43.36 -60.80
CA ALA A 54 -10.94 -44.68 -60.76
C ALA A 54 -12.38 -44.40 -60.32
N GLY A 55 -13.45 -45.01 -60.78
CA GLY A 55 -13.72 -46.15 -61.64
C GLY A 55 -15.24 -46.34 -61.51
N SER A 56 -15.91 -46.66 -62.61
CA SER A 56 -17.37 -46.69 -62.66
C SER A 56 -17.95 -47.87 -61.88
N SER A 57 -19.05 -47.65 -61.16
CA SER A 57 -20.09 -48.66 -60.99
C SER A 57 -21.45 -47.98 -60.88
N SER A 58 -22.34 -48.38 -61.78
CA SER A 58 -23.67 -47.85 -62.01
C SER A 58 -24.68 -48.54 -61.11
N SER A 59 -25.31 -47.77 -60.22
CA SER A 59 -26.62 -48.12 -59.64
C SER A 59 -27.50 -46.87 -59.70
N SER A 60 -28.39 -46.83 -60.69
CA SER A 60 -29.34 -45.74 -60.92
C SER A 60 -30.43 -45.75 -59.84
N SER A 61 -30.12 -45.15 -58.68
CA SER A 61 -31.12 -44.58 -57.79
C SER A 61 -31.37 -43.16 -58.27
N SER A 62 -32.57 -42.87 -58.76
CA SER A 62 -33.02 -41.53 -59.16
C SER A 62 -33.07 -40.61 -57.93
N TYR A 63 -31.89 -40.12 -57.54
CA TYR A 63 -31.74 -39.01 -56.61
C TYR A 63 -32.32 -37.77 -57.29
N VAL A 64 -33.52 -37.39 -56.89
CA VAL A 64 -34.04 -36.05 -57.14
C VAL A 64 -33.29 -35.14 -56.17
N PRO A 65 -32.38 -34.27 -56.63
CA PRO A 65 -31.72 -33.34 -55.73
C PRO A 65 -32.78 -32.49 -55.05
N PRO A 66 -32.71 -32.29 -53.72
CA PRO A 66 -33.61 -31.36 -53.06
C PRO A 66 -33.45 -30.00 -53.75
N PRO A 67 -34.55 -29.25 -53.93
CA PRO A 67 -34.49 -27.94 -54.57
C PRO A 67 -33.44 -27.08 -53.86
N PRO A 68 -32.63 -26.30 -54.60
CA PRO A 68 -31.63 -25.44 -54.00
C PRO A 68 -32.31 -24.56 -52.95
N PRO A 69 -31.71 -24.44 -51.75
CA PRO A 69 -32.32 -23.69 -50.67
C PRO A 69 -32.60 -22.28 -51.16
N THR A 70 -33.83 -21.83 -50.99
CA THR A 70 -34.22 -20.48 -51.37
C THR A 70 -33.33 -19.46 -50.63
N PRO A 71 -33.06 -18.29 -51.21
CA PRO A 71 -32.21 -17.26 -50.59
C PRO A 71 -32.61 -16.93 -49.13
N GLN A 72 -33.90 -17.05 -48.83
CA GLN A 72 -34.48 -16.89 -47.50
C GLN A 72 -34.05 -18.00 -46.51
N GLN A 73 -33.99 -19.26 -46.93
CA GLN A 73 -33.52 -20.38 -46.09
C GLN A 73 -32.01 -20.31 -45.80
N ILE A 74 -31.21 -19.91 -46.80
CA ILE A 74 -29.77 -19.69 -46.63
C ILE A 74 -29.52 -18.57 -45.60
N THR A 75 -30.30 -17.50 -45.66
CA THR A 75 -30.19 -16.35 -44.74
C THR A 75 -30.62 -16.71 -43.31
N ALA A 76 -31.67 -17.52 -43.16
CA ALA A 76 -32.14 -18.00 -41.86
C ALA A 76 -31.14 -18.96 -41.18
N GLY A 77 -30.53 -19.87 -41.95
CA GLY A 77 -29.48 -20.77 -41.45
C GLY A 77 -28.21 -20.03 -41.02
N ARG A 78 -27.77 -19.04 -41.82
CA ARG A 78 -26.62 -18.19 -41.50
C ARG A 78 -26.85 -17.35 -40.23
N ARG A 79 -28.03 -16.77 -40.04
CA ARG A 79 -28.35 -16.03 -38.80
C ARG A 79 -28.34 -16.92 -37.55
N ARG A 80 -28.84 -18.15 -37.64
CA ARG A 80 -28.78 -19.10 -36.51
C ARG A 80 -27.36 -19.50 -36.19
N PHE A 81 -26.54 -19.77 -37.20
CA PHE A 81 -25.13 -20.09 -37.03
C PHE A 81 -24.34 -18.93 -36.40
N VAL A 82 -24.54 -17.69 -36.88
CA VAL A 82 -23.89 -16.50 -36.29
C VAL A 82 -24.32 -16.28 -34.85
N LYS A 83 -25.61 -16.45 -34.51
CA LYS A 83 -26.09 -16.35 -33.12
C LYS A 83 -25.43 -17.38 -32.20
N LEU A 84 -25.20 -18.60 -32.70
CA LEU A 84 -24.49 -19.64 -31.96
C LEU A 84 -23.02 -19.25 -31.70
N LEU A 85 -22.31 -18.76 -32.72
CA LEU A 85 -20.92 -18.32 -32.57
C LEU A 85 -20.80 -17.13 -31.60
N VAL A 86 -21.72 -16.17 -31.66
CA VAL A 86 -21.75 -15.04 -30.72
C VAL A 86 -22.03 -15.51 -29.29
N GLY A 87 -22.98 -16.43 -29.10
CA GLY A 87 -23.29 -16.98 -27.77
C GLY A 87 -22.12 -17.76 -27.16
N VAL A 88 -21.47 -18.62 -27.94
CA VAL A 88 -20.30 -19.39 -27.49
C VAL A 88 -19.09 -18.47 -27.25
N GLY A 89 -18.86 -17.49 -28.13
CA GLY A 89 -17.79 -16.50 -27.96
C GLY A 89 -17.95 -15.64 -26.71
N ALA A 90 -19.18 -15.27 -26.36
CA ALA A 90 -19.47 -14.51 -25.14
C ALA A 90 -19.24 -15.33 -23.84
N LEU A 91 -19.39 -16.65 -23.88
CA LEU A 91 -19.07 -17.51 -22.73
C LEU A 91 -17.55 -17.71 -22.59
N LEU A 92 -16.85 -17.92 -23.71
CA LEU A 92 -15.40 -18.11 -23.71
C LEU A 92 -14.64 -16.83 -23.31
N SER A 93 -15.20 -15.64 -23.57
CA SER A 93 -14.58 -14.38 -23.14
C SER A 93 -14.58 -14.19 -21.61
N LEU A 94 -15.41 -14.93 -20.87
CA LEU A 94 -15.46 -14.90 -19.40
C LEU A 94 -14.51 -15.93 -18.75
N ALA A 95 -14.00 -16.92 -19.49
CA ALA A 95 -13.09 -17.94 -18.99
C ALA A 95 -11.83 -17.39 -18.26
N PRO A 96 -11.11 -16.35 -18.75
CA PRO A 96 -9.94 -15.82 -18.05
C PRO A 96 -10.27 -15.10 -16.73
N TYR A 97 -11.54 -14.81 -16.44
CA TYR A 97 -11.98 -14.16 -15.19
C TYR A 97 -12.40 -15.16 -14.10
N VAL A 98 -12.54 -16.46 -14.41
CA VAL A 98 -12.85 -17.50 -13.41
C VAL A 98 -11.77 -17.60 -12.31
N PRO A 99 -10.45 -17.53 -12.63
CA PRO A 99 -9.41 -17.47 -11.60
C PRO A 99 -9.53 -16.22 -10.70
N TRP A 100 -10.00 -15.10 -11.24
CA TRP A 100 -10.21 -13.88 -10.46
C TRP A 100 -11.40 -14.03 -9.49
N GLY A 101 -12.47 -14.70 -9.90
CA GLY A 101 -13.61 -15.00 -9.03
C GLY A 101 -13.24 -15.92 -7.86
N THR A 102 -12.39 -16.92 -8.09
CA THR A 102 -11.89 -17.82 -7.03
C THR A 102 -10.88 -17.12 -6.12
N PHE A 103 -9.99 -16.28 -6.65
CA PHE A 103 -9.10 -15.42 -5.86
C PHE A 103 -9.88 -14.46 -4.95
N LEU A 104 -10.90 -13.79 -5.48
CA LEU A 104 -11.77 -12.90 -4.69
C LEU A 104 -12.59 -13.66 -3.64
N SER A 105 -13.09 -14.86 -3.97
CA SER A 105 -13.86 -15.67 -3.03
C SER A 105 -12.99 -16.23 -1.91
N ASN A 106 -11.76 -16.65 -2.22
CA ASN A 106 -10.81 -17.15 -1.23
C ASN A 106 -10.26 -16.03 -0.35
N SER A 107 -10.02 -14.84 -0.89
CA SER A 107 -9.60 -13.68 -0.10
C SER A 107 -10.71 -13.14 0.82
N VAL A 108 -11.99 -13.24 0.41
CA VAL A 108 -13.13 -12.90 1.28
C VAL A 108 -13.42 -14.02 2.30
N SER A 109 -13.28 -15.29 1.91
CA SER A 109 -13.62 -16.44 2.78
C SER A 109 -12.52 -16.81 3.76
N ALA A 110 -11.24 -16.57 3.43
CA ALA A 110 -10.12 -16.73 4.36
C ALA A 110 -10.17 -15.75 5.55
N GLY A 111 -11.02 -14.72 5.48
CA GLY A 111 -11.25 -13.75 6.54
C GLY A 111 -12.27 -14.17 7.61
N LYS A 112 -12.69 -15.45 7.69
CA LYS A 112 -13.70 -15.92 8.66
C LYS A 112 -13.20 -16.16 10.10
N GLY A 113 -11.94 -15.87 10.40
CA GLY A 113 -11.39 -16.12 11.75
C GLY A 113 -10.14 -15.32 12.12
N TYR A 114 -9.43 -14.79 11.13
CA TYR A 114 -8.39 -13.80 11.37
C TYR A 114 -9.07 -12.45 11.41
N VAL A 115 -8.74 -11.64 12.42
CA VAL A 115 -9.17 -10.24 12.55
C VAL A 115 -8.86 -9.56 11.21
N ARG A 116 -9.85 -9.50 10.31
CA ARG A 116 -9.88 -8.52 9.24
C ARG A 116 -9.63 -7.24 9.98
N GLN A 117 -8.48 -6.62 9.76
CA GLN A 117 -8.15 -5.31 10.30
C GLN A 117 -9.43 -4.51 10.25
N GLN A 118 -10.00 -4.30 11.43
CA GLN A 118 -11.25 -3.61 11.59
C GLN A 118 -11.01 -2.10 11.43
N ALA A 119 -10.05 -1.75 10.56
CA ALA A 119 -9.67 -0.43 10.11
C ALA A 119 -10.82 0.25 9.34
N THR A 120 -11.86 -0.50 8.96
CA THR A 120 -13.08 0.04 8.33
C THR A 120 -14.34 -0.04 9.20
N VAL A 121 -14.29 -0.58 10.43
CA VAL A 121 -15.49 -0.65 11.30
C VAL A 121 -15.31 0.13 12.60
N ASN A 122 -14.09 0.47 13.01
CA ASN A 122 -13.92 1.37 14.14
C ASN A 122 -14.09 2.83 13.69
N LYS A 123 -15.24 3.43 14.04
CA LYS A 123 -15.52 4.85 13.79
C LYS A 123 -14.69 5.79 14.66
N ASP A 124 -13.97 5.25 15.64
CA ASP A 124 -13.11 6.03 16.51
C ASP A 124 -11.80 6.39 15.78
N THR A 125 -11.67 7.66 15.45
CA THR A 125 -10.49 8.22 14.77
C THR A 125 -9.20 8.10 15.59
N PHE A 126 -9.30 7.82 16.89
CA PHE A 126 -8.19 7.75 17.83
C PHE A 126 -7.68 6.32 18.07
N VAL A 127 -8.44 5.28 17.69
CA VAL A 127 -8.00 3.87 17.79
C VAL A 127 -7.15 3.51 16.57
N LYS A 128 -6.01 4.20 16.42
CA LYS A 128 -5.03 4.00 15.35
C LYS A 128 -3.69 3.68 15.97
N PHE A 129 -2.99 2.70 15.39
CA PHE A 129 -1.71 2.21 15.89
C PHE A 129 -0.74 2.01 14.73
N GLU A 130 0.54 2.13 15.03
CA GLU A 130 1.62 1.82 14.11
C GLU A 130 2.42 0.64 14.66
N LEU A 131 2.46 -0.42 13.87
CA LEU A 131 3.25 -1.60 14.15
C LEU A 131 4.68 -1.35 13.66
N ILE A 132 5.62 -1.41 14.59
CA ILE A 132 7.03 -1.16 14.35
C ILE A 132 7.77 -2.47 14.61
N ARG A 133 8.55 -2.92 13.62
CA ARG A 133 9.57 -3.93 13.88
C ARG A 133 10.74 -3.26 14.58
N LEU A 134 11.14 -3.81 15.71
CA LEU A 134 12.30 -3.35 16.45
C LEU A 134 13.59 -3.55 15.64
N PRO A 135 14.65 -2.80 15.92
CA PRO A 135 15.96 -3.14 15.39
C PRO A 135 16.48 -4.45 15.94
N THR A 136 17.49 -4.98 15.26
CA THR A 136 18.18 -6.21 15.66
C THR A 136 18.68 -6.15 17.10
N GLU A 137 19.27 -5.03 17.54
CA GLU A 137 19.78 -4.84 18.91
C GLU A 137 18.71 -4.85 20.01
N LEU A 138 17.43 -4.64 19.63
CA LEU A 138 16.28 -4.71 20.55
C LEU A 138 15.45 -5.98 20.34
N GLY A 139 15.96 -6.97 19.58
CA GLY A 139 15.27 -8.26 19.36
C GLY A 139 14.44 -8.34 18.08
N GLY A 140 14.60 -7.39 17.15
CA GLY A 140 13.87 -7.31 15.87
C GLY A 140 13.98 -8.53 14.94
N ASP A 141 15.02 -9.34 15.13
CA ASP A 141 15.28 -10.57 14.36
C ASP A 141 14.43 -11.75 14.81
N ALA A 142 13.75 -11.63 15.97
CA ALA A 142 12.85 -12.67 16.44
C ALA A 142 11.70 -12.92 15.45
N LYS A 143 11.23 -14.17 15.41
CA LYS A 143 10.15 -14.63 14.51
C LYS A 143 8.79 -14.65 15.20
N ASP A 144 8.68 -13.97 16.34
CA ASP A 144 7.49 -13.88 17.16
C ASP A 144 7.19 -12.40 17.52
N ALA A 145 6.17 -12.18 18.34
CA ALA A 145 5.67 -10.87 18.70
C ALA A 145 6.70 -10.00 19.43
N THR A 146 7.75 -10.57 20.02
CA THR A 146 8.78 -9.82 20.73
C THR A 146 9.64 -8.96 19.78
N ALA A 147 9.64 -9.26 18.48
CA ALA A 147 10.28 -8.43 17.46
C ALA A 147 9.53 -7.13 17.14
N PHE A 148 8.36 -6.90 17.74
CA PHE A 148 7.48 -5.79 17.38
C PHE A 148 6.99 -5.01 18.59
N VAL A 149 6.69 -3.74 18.35
CA VAL A 149 5.87 -2.90 19.23
C VAL A 149 4.77 -2.24 18.43
N ALA A 150 3.65 -1.92 19.09
CA ALA A 150 2.52 -1.24 18.47
C ALA A 150 2.12 -0.01 19.28
N PHE A 151 2.62 1.16 18.88
CA PHE A 151 2.31 2.45 19.53
C PHE A 151 1.03 3.06 18.96
N SER A 152 0.32 3.83 19.79
CA SER A 152 -0.79 4.65 19.33
C SER A 152 -0.31 5.74 18.36
N LYS A 153 -1.10 6.01 17.32
CA LYS A 153 -0.96 7.18 16.43
C LYS A 153 -1.56 8.45 17.03
N VAL A 154 -1.67 8.53 18.35
CA VAL A 154 -2.21 9.70 19.07
C VAL A 154 -1.19 10.13 20.11
N CYS A 155 -0.44 11.19 19.78
CA CYS A 155 0.53 11.82 20.67
C CYS A 155 -0.13 12.36 21.94
N VAL A 156 0.45 12.15 23.11
CA VAL A 156 -0.12 12.56 24.42
C VAL A 156 -0.01 14.07 24.70
N HIS A 157 0.67 14.83 23.84
CA HIS A 157 0.75 16.29 24.00
C HIS A 157 -0.50 17.01 23.46
N LEU A 158 -0.81 16.85 22.17
CA LEU A 158 -1.92 17.53 21.48
C LEU A 158 -2.51 16.65 20.36
N TRP A 159 -2.46 15.32 20.54
CA TRP A 159 -3.16 14.31 19.73
C TRP A 159 -2.83 14.28 18.23
N CYS A 160 -1.69 14.87 17.85
CA CYS A 160 -1.13 14.67 16.53
C CYS A 160 -0.76 13.20 16.26
N SER A 161 -0.58 12.87 14.99
CA SER A 161 -0.19 11.52 14.55
C SER A 161 1.33 11.40 14.41
N PRO A 162 2.05 10.83 15.39
CA PRO A 162 3.47 10.53 15.28
C PRO A 162 3.76 9.48 14.19
N ASN A 163 4.99 9.41 13.71
CA ASN A 163 5.46 8.41 12.76
C ASN A 163 6.77 7.80 13.27
N TYR A 164 7.02 6.53 12.94
CA TYR A 164 8.32 5.93 13.16
C TYR A 164 9.28 6.33 12.05
N ASN A 165 10.47 6.81 12.41
CA ASN A 165 11.51 7.12 11.44
C ASN A 165 12.83 6.41 11.82
N PRO A 166 13.12 5.23 11.25
CA PRO A 166 14.31 4.45 11.63
C PRO A 166 15.63 5.01 11.11
N ASP A 167 15.58 5.86 10.07
CA ASP A 167 16.77 6.31 9.34
C ASP A 167 17.05 7.81 9.54
N GLN A 168 16.38 8.47 10.49
CA GLN A 168 16.58 9.91 10.70
C GLN A 168 17.96 10.17 11.32
N PRO A 169 18.82 10.99 10.67
CA PRO A 169 20.17 11.22 11.16
C PRO A 169 20.21 12.11 12.41
N THR A 170 19.23 12.96 12.68
CA THR A 170 19.05 13.74 13.93
C THR A 170 17.67 14.41 13.94
N ASN A 171 17.17 14.80 15.12
CA ASN A 171 15.99 15.68 15.24
C ASN A 171 16.24 16.99 14.47
N PRO A 172 15.31 17.48 13.64
CA PRO A 172 15.45 18.77 12.97
C PRO A 172 15.17 19.96 13.90
N ASN A 173 14.93 19.74 15.20
CA ASN A 173 14.50 20.77 16.15
C ASN A 173 15.63 21.74 16.61
N GLU A 174 16.85 21.59 16.09
CA GLU A 174 17.94 22.55 16.30
C GLU A 174 18.78 22.69 15.02
N ASN A 175 18.46 23.67 14.16
CA ASN A 175 19.30 24.30 13.09
C ASN A 175 20.60 23.61 12.61
N GLY A 176 20.62 22.30 12.40
CA GLY A 176 21.87 21.60 12.17
C GLY A 176 21.68 20.12 11.91
N TYR A 177 21.65 19.77 10.63
CA TYR A 177 22.01 18.43 10.19
C TYR A 177 23.39 18.09 10.77
N LYS A 178 23.47 17.12 11.68
CA LYS A 178 24.73 16.62 12.21
C LYS A 178 25.08 15.31 11.47
N PRO A 179 26.01 15.33 10.49
CA PRO A 179 26.43 14.11 9.82
C PRO A 179 27.09 13.15 10.83
N ASN A 180 26.87 11.84 10.64
CA ASN A 180 27.43 10.76 11.45
C ASN A 180 26.91 10.67 12.90
N GLN A 181 25.68 11.11 13.18
CA GLN A 181 25.01 10.71 14.41
C GLN A 181 24.37 9.32 14.26
N SER A 182 24.26 8.62 15.37
CA SER A 182 23.55 7.34 15.46
C SER A 182 22.16 7.50 14.84
N LYS A 183 21.74 6.57 13.98
CA LYS A 183 20.37 6.56 13.48
C LYS A 183 19.40 6.61 14.66
N HIS A 184 18.50 7.56 14.62
CA HIS A 184 17.49 7.71 15.65
C HIS A 184 16.30 6.85 15.29
N GLU A 185 16.22 5.64 15.83
CA GLU A 185 15.05 4.78 15.67
C GLU A 185 13.92 5.20 16.60
N GLN A 186 13.38 6.38 16.30
CA GLN A 186 12.49 7.09 17.20
C GLN A 186 11.09 7.24 16.61
N TYR A 187 10.14 7.37 17.53
CA TYR A 187 8.75 7.62 17.20
C TYR A 187 8.44 9.10 17.40
N GLU A 188 8.32 9.85 16.31
CA GLU A 188 8.37 11.31 16.30
C GLU A 188 7.03 11.93 15.96
N CYS A 189 6.61 12.91 16.77
CA CYS A 189 5.41 13.70 16.56
C CYS A 189 5.72 14.95 15.71
N PRO A 190 5.18 15.07 14.48
CA PRO A 190 5.57 16.13 13.55
C PRO A 190 5.06 17.52 13.93
N CYS A 191 4.09 17.63 14.85
CA CYS A 191 3.47 18.92 15.16
C CYS A 191 4.38 19.83 15.99
N HIS A 192 4.96 19.29 17.07
CA HIS A 192 5.75 20.06 18.03
C HIS A 192 7.03 19.32 18.43
N GLY A 193 7.42 18.29 17.66
CA GLY A 193 8.69 17.58 17.85
C GLY A 193 8.77 16.75 19.12
N SER A 194 7.66 16.22 19.64
CA SER A 194 7.73 15.24 20.74
C SER A 194 8.28 13.92 20.25
N ILE A 195 9.17 13.31 21.02
CA ILE A 195 9.90 12.12 20.60
C ILE A 195 9.77 11.04 21.64
N TYR A 196 9.28 9.88 21.22
CA TYR A 196 9.10 8.71 22.08
C TYR A 196 10.17 7.67 21.76
N LYS A 197 10.84 7.20 22.82
CA LYS A 197 11.87 6.17 22.75
C LYS A 197 11.26 4.80 22.46
N VAL A 198 11.80 4.09 21.47
CA VAL A 198 11.46 2.69 21.21
C VAL A 198 12.37 1.78 22.07
N PRO A 199 11.87 0.67 22.66
CA PRO A 199 10.51 0.10 22.56
C PRO A 199 9.51 0.63 23.60
N GLN A 200 9.93 1.44 24.57
CA GLN A 200 9.09 1.75 25.73
C GLN A 200 7.99 2.78 25.45
N GLY A 201 8.09 3.60 24.41
CA GLY A 201 7.13 4.67 24.15
C GLY A 201 7.16 5.82 25.17
N LEU A 202 8.25 5.95 25.94
CA LEU A 202 8.45 7.08 26.86
C LEU A 202 8.92 8.31 26.07
N ALA A 203 8.30 9.47 26.30
CA ALA A 203 8.76 10.72 25.70
C ALA A 203 10.10 11.13 26.30
N ILE A 204 11.11 11.35 25.44
CA ILE A 204 12.46 11.74 25.84
C ILE A 204 12.84 13.14 25.35
N ASP A 205 12.10 13.71 24.40
CA ASP A 205 12.29 15.07 23.91
C ASP A 205 10.95 15.71 23.49
N GLY A 206 10.95 17.04 23.34
CA GLY A 206 9.80 17.85 22.99
C GLY A 206 8.75 17.98 24.10
N PRO A 207 7.61 18.65 23.82
CA PRO A 207 6.64 19.01 24.85
C PRO A 207 6.02 17.84 25.63
N ALA A 208 5.95 16.64 25.04
CA ALA A 208 5.48 15.46 25.76
C ALA A 208 6.44 14.99 26.87
N SER A 209 7.76 15.20 26.75
CA SER A 209 8.72 14.77 27.77
C SER A 209 8.70 15.65 29.02
N PHE A 210 8.20 16.89 28.90
CA PHE A 210 7.99 17.81 30.03
C PHE A 210 6.70 17.54 30.81
N GLN A 211 5.86 16.60 30.36
CA GLN A 211 4.66 16.21 31.09
C GLN A 211 5.02 15.27 32.26
N ALA A 212 4.21 15.28 33.32
CA ALA A 212 4.35 14.32 34.40
C ALA A 212 3.78 12.95 34.00
N PRO A 213 4.32 11.83 34.51
CA PRO A 213 3.66 10.53 34.36
C PRO A 213 2.20 10.56 34.87
N PRO A 214 1.24 9.91 34.20
CA PRO A 214 1.41 9.00 33.04
C PRO A 214 1.36 9.70 31.67
N THR A 215 1.25 11.03 31.61
CA THR A 215 0.99 11.76 30.34
C THR A 215 2.25 12.06 29.54
N ASN A 216 3.36 11.39 29.85
CA ASN A 216 4.63 11.45 29.15
C ASN A 216 4.99 10.14 28.44
N ALA A 217 4.09 9.16 28.37
CA ALA A 217 4.33 7.93 27.63
C ALA A 217 3.12 7.56 26.77
N ILE A 218 3.39 7.09 25.56
CA ILE A 218 2.37 6.82 24.55
C ILE A 218 1.69 5.46 24.81
N PRO A 219 0.36 5.37 24.61
CA PRO A 219 -0.36 4.09 24.70
C PRO A 219 0.18 3.05 23.73
N MET A 220 0.11 1.77 24.13
CA MET A 220 0.66 0.63 23.42
C MET A 220 -0.30 -0.55 23.41
N LEU A 221 -0.32 -1.31 22.31
CA LEU A 221 -1.00 -2.61 22.28
C LEU A 221 -0.06 -3.71 22.76
N THR A 222 -0.63 -4.67 23.48
CA THR A 222 0.06 -5.93 23.81
C THR A 222 -0.04 -6.86 22.61
N LEU A 223 1.10 -7.43 22.21
CA LEU A 223 1.22 -8.33 21.06
C LEU A 223 1.58 -9.74 21.52
N SER A 224 1.03 -10.74 20.84
CA SER A 224 1.37 -12.15 21.06
C SER A 224 1.49 -12.90 19.73
N THR A 225 2.08 -14.09 19.78
CA THR A 225 2.16 -15.00 18.62
C THR A 225 1.32 -16.23 18.91
N ASP A 226 0.40 -16.56 18.01
CA ASP A 226 -0.41 -17.76 18.16
C ASP A 226 0.38 -19.04 17.82
N SER A 227 -0.26 -20.20 18.01
CA SER A 227 0.37 -21.51 17.74
C SER A 227 0.73 -21.74 16.26
N ASN A 228 0.19 -20.94 15.35
CA ASN A 228 0.47 -21.01 13.91
C ASN A 228 1.53 -20.00 13.47
N GLY A 229 2.06 -19.18 14.39
CA GLY A 229 3.05 -18.16 14.10
C GLY A 229 2.45 -16.83 13.63
N PHE A 230 1.13 -16.60 13.77
CA PHE A 230 0.51 -15.31 13.42
C PHE A 230 0.65 -14.31 14.56
N LEU A 231 0.93 -13.06 14.21
CA LEU A 231 0.94 -11.94 15.13
C LEU A 231 -0.49 -11.53 15.50
N MET A 232 -0.77 -11.49 16.80
CA MET A 232 -2.07 -11.17 17.37
C MET A 232 -1.98 -9.93 18.26
N VAL A 233 -3.03 -9.12 18.24
CA VAL A 233 -3.26 -8.06 19.22
C VAL A 233 -4.11 -8.65 20.34
N GLU A 234 -3.60 -8.63 21.57
CA GLU A 234 -4.37 -9.05 22.73
C GLU A 234 -5.50 -8.05 23.01
N LYS A 235 -6.55 -8.50 23.69
CA LYS A 235 -7.67 -7.63 24.07
C LYS A 235 -7.13 -6.48 24.94
N PRO A 236 -7.20 -5.21 24.48
CA PRO A 236 -6.60 -4.11 25.21
C PRO A 236 -7.33 -3.80 26.52
N VAL A 237 -6.57 -3.38 27.53
CA VAL A 237 -7.07 -2.83 28.80
C VAL A 237 -6.74 -1.34 28.83
N TRP A 238 -7.75 -0.50 28.59
CA TRP A 238 -7.61 0.95 28.45
C TRP A 238 -7.57 1.67 29.80
N ASP A 239 -6.46 1.52 30.51
CA ASP A 239 -6.14 2.29 31.70
C ASP A 239 -4.65 2.65 31.74
N VAL A 240 -4.29 3.55 32.66
CA VAL A 240 -2.93 4.09 32.76
C VAL A 240 -1.88 3.09 33.22
N ASN A 241 -2.25 1.96 33.82
CA ASN A 241 -1.31 0.95 34.34
C ASN A 241 -1.05 -0.20 33.35
N HIS A 242 -1.87 -0.31 32.29
CA HIS A 242 -1.77 -1.33 31.25
C HIS A 242 -1.44 -0.72 29.87
N ASN A 243 -2.38 -0.77 28.91
CA ASN A 243 -2.16 -0.32 27.53
C ASN A 243 -2.15 1.22 27.39
N GLY A 244 -2.59 1.94 28.42
CA GLY A 244 -2.75 3.39 28.40
C GLY A 244 -4.17 3.82 28.06
N VAL A 245 -4.43 5.11 28.27
CA VAL A 245 -5.64 5.77 27.79
C VAL A 245 -5.27 6.58 26.54
N LEU A 246 -5.97 6.33 25.43
CA LEU A 246 -5.71 7.00 24.14
C LEU A 246 -5.70 8.52 24.28
N GLY A 247 -4.63 9.17 23.80
CA GLY A 247 -4.43 10.61 23.91
C GLY A 247 -4.09 11.14 25.31
N TYR A 248 -4.10 10.29 26.34
CA TYR A 248 -3.72 10.67 27.71
C TYR A 248 -2.36 10.09 28.12
N GLY A 249 -2.16 8.79 27.94
CA GLY A 249 -0.87 8.13 28.20
C GLY A 249 -0.95 6.91 29.13
N ARG A 250 0.21 6.50 29.65
CA ARG A 250 0.37 5.32 30.51
C ARG A 250 1.60 5.47 31.44
N TYR A 251 1.63 4.69 32.51
CA TYR A 251 2.87 4.46 33.24
C TYR A 251 3.75 3.48 32.47
N VAL A 252 5.05 3.80 32.41
CA VAL A 252 6.06 2.89 31.88
C VAL A 252 6.50 1.98 33.02
N GLN A 253 6.26 0.68 32.88
CA GLN A 253 6.76 -0.31 33.82
C GLN A 253 8.29 -0.34 33.70
N GLN A 254 8.98 -0.18 34.83
CA GLN A 254 10.44 -0.18 34.93
C GLN A 254 11.01 -1.59 34.86
#